data_AF-A0A7J3BI54-F1
#
_entry.id   AF-A0A7J3BI54-F1
#
_cell.length_a   1.000
_cell.length_b   1.000
_cell.length_c   1.000
_cell.angle_alpha   90.00
_cell.angle_beta   90.00
_cell.angle_gamma   90.00
#
_symmetry.space_group_name_H-M   'P 1'
#
loop_
_entity.id
_entity.type
_entity.pdbx_description
1 polymer ?
#
loop_
_entity_poly.entity_id
_entity_poly.type
_entity_poly.pdbx_seq_one_letter_code
_entity_poly.pdbx_strand_id
1 'polypeptide(L)'
;MGRRSRKRYKKVTRVIRKPPTRFQCPTCGLMTLSIGIDRSEDIAIISCSNQNCGLRATLRGIPKIYQEVDVYAKFLDKFTEGTIEVTYSRGSEYEVEG
;
A
#
# COMPACT_ATOMS: atom_id res chain seq x y z
N MET A 1 -22.42 -40.77 39.37
CA MET A 1 -22.31 -40.70 37.89
C MET A 1 -22.29 -39.25 37.44
N GLY A 2 -21.41 -38.88 36.51
CA GLY A 2 -21.75 -37.84 35.55
C GLY A 2 -21.24 -36.40 35.74
N ARG A 3 -20.17 -36.14 36.51
CA ARG A 3 -19.40 -34.89 36.33
C ARG A 3 -18.51 -35.03 35.09
N ARG A 4 -19.13 -35.28 33.94
CA ARG A 4 -18.43 -35.36 32.65
C ARG A 4 -18.05 -33.93 32.30
N SER A 5 -16.86 -33.58 32.73
CA SER A 5 -16.10 -32.40 32.36
C SER A 5 -16.36 -32.08 30.89
N ARG A 6 -17.28 -31.14 30.65
CA ARG A 6 -17.36 -30.42 29.38
C ARG A 6 -16.10 -29.58 29.36
N LYS A 7 -14.97 -30.23 29.03
CA LYS A 7 -13.77 -29.60 28.52
C LYS A 7 -14.30 -28.70 27.42
N ARG A 8 -14.48 -27.43 27.75
CA ARG A 8 -14.84 -26.38 26.79
C ARG A 8 -13.70 -26.45 25.80
N TYR A 9 -13.93 -27.09 24.66
CA TYR A 9 -13.01 -27.05 23.55
C TYR A 9 -12.84 -25.56 23.27
N LYS A 10 -11.72 -24.99 23.73
CA LYS A 10 -11.35 -23.63 23.37
C LYS A 10 -11.14 -23.72 21.87
N LYS A 11 -12.13 -23.26 21.11
CA LYS A 11 -12.03 -23.13 19.66
C LYS A 11 -10.75 -22.32 19.43
N VAL A 12 -9.74 -22.96 18.86
CA VAL A 12 -8.47 -22.30 18.57
C VAL A 12 -8.76 -21.35 17.43
N THR A 13 -9.08 -20.10 17.76
CA THR A 13 -9.27 -19.06 16.77
C THR A 13 -7.91 -18.75 16.17
N ARG A 14 -7.67 -19.25 14.96
CA ARG A 14 -6.45 -18.93 14.20
C ARG A 14 -6.47 -17.43 13.93
N VAL A 15 -5.46 -16.72 14.42
CA VAL A 15 -5.28 -15.29 14.13
C VAL A 15 -4.91 -15.14 12.66
N ILE A 16 -5.78 -14.49 11.88
CA ILE A 16 -5.52 -14.16 10.48
C ILE A 16 -4.58 -12.95 10.49
N ARG A 17 -3.39 -13.10 9.92
CA ARG A 17 -2.43 -11.99 9.79
C ARG A 17 -2.95 -11.00 8.76
N LYS A 18 -2.92 -9.71 9.09
CA LYS A 18 -3.27 -8.63 8.15
C LYS A 18 -2.04 -8.28 7.31
N PRO A 19 -2.22 -7.86 6.05
CA PRO A 19 -1.12 -7.32 5.26
C PRO A 19 -0.51 -6.09 5.94
N PRO A 20 0.76 -5.79 5.67
CA PRO A 20 1.42 -4.60 6.20
C PRO A 20 0.77 -3.33 5.64
N THR A 21 0.68 -2.30 6.47
CA THR A 21 0.13 -0.98 6.11
C THR A 21 1.21 0.05 5.79
N ARG A 22 2.49 -0.27 6.03
CA ARG A 22 3.62 0.62 5.73
C ARG A 22 4.57 -0.05 4.75
N PHE A 23 4.97 0.70 3.74
CA PHE A 23 5.80 0.21 2.64
C PHE A 23 7.07 1.04 2.49
N GLN A 24 8.06 0.48 1.79
CA GLN A 24 9.33 1.13 1.51
C GLN A 24 9.18 2.10 0.33
N CYS A 25 9.66 3.33 0.48
CA CYS A 25 9.69 4.29 -0.61
C CYS A 25 10.85 3.98 -1.57
N PRO A 26 10.63 3.90 -2.90
CA PRO A 26 11.71 3.65 -3.86
C PRO A 26 12.73 4.79 -3.92
N THR A 27 12.32 6.03 -3.65
CA THR A 27 13.20 7.20 -3.74
C THR A 27 14.08 7.39 -2.51
N CYS A 28 13.55 7.18 -1.30
CA CYS A 28 14.27 7.46 -0.04
C CYS A 28 14.65 6.21 0.77
N GLY A 29 14.19 5.02 0.36
CA GLY A 29 14.51 3.76 1.00
C GLY A 29 13.87 3.52 2.38
N LEU A 30 13.12 4.48 2.94
CA LEU A 30 12.49 4.39 4.26
C LEU A 30 11.08 3.78 4.21
N MET A 31 10.66 3.10 5.28
CA MET A 31 9.33 2.52 5.45
C MET A 31 8.25 3.54 5.87
N THR A 32 8.11 4.61 5.08
CA THR A 32 7.21 5.74 5.37
C THR A 32 6.11 5.94 4.32
N LEU A 33 5.98 5.00 3.38
CA LEU A 33 5.02 5.10 2.28
C LEU A 33 3.65 4.59 2.73
N SER A 34 2.63 5.44 2.53
CA SER A 34 1.24 5.18 2.89
C SER A 34 0.38 5.17 1.63
N ILE A 35 -0.45 4.14 1.48
CA ILE A 35 -1.39 3.98 0.36
C ILE A 35 -2.82 4.11 0.89
N GLY A 36 -3.59 5.03 0.33
CA GLY A 36 -5.03 5.12 0.52
C GLY A 36 -5.73 4.68 -0.76
N ILE A 37 -6.69 3.76 -0.66
CA ILE A 37 -7.49 3.30 -1.80
C ILE A 37 -8.88 3.89 -1.66
N ASP A 38 -9.27 4.74 -2.60
CA ASP A 38 -10.65 5.18 -2.73
C ASP A 38 -11.41 4.22 -3.65
N ARG A 39 -12.34 3.46 -3.05
CA ARG A 39 -13.14 2.44 -3.75
C ARG A 39 -14.31 3.04 -4.53
N SER A 40 -14.61 4.32 -4.35
CA SER A 40 -15.71 5.01 -5.03
C SER A 40 -15.26 5.50 -6.39
N GLU A 41 -14.04 6.05 -6.44
CA GLU A 41 -13.46 6.62 -7.66
C GLU A 41 -12.52 5.63 -8.38
N ASP A 42 -12.26 4.45 -7.81
CA ASP A 42 -11.29 3.45 -8.32
C ASP A 42 -9.88 4.06 -8.48
N ILE A 43 -9.52 4.94 -7.53
CA ILE A 43 -8.26 5.67 -7.43
C ILE A 43 -7.51 5.22 -6.19
N ALA A 44 -6.18 5.09 -6.28
CA ALA A 44 -5.33 5.02 -5.10
C ALA A 44 -4.37 6.20 -5.02
N ILE A 45 -4.25 6.74 -3.82
CA ILE A 45 -3.40 7.86 -3.47
C ILE A 45 -2.23 7.30 -2.68
N ILE A 46 -1.03 7.52 -3.20
CA ILE A 46 0.21 7.09 -2.59
C ILE A 46 0.92 8.33 -2.08
N SER A 47 1.34 8.30 -0.82
CA SER A 47 2.04 9.43 -0.20
C SER A 47 3.18 8.94 0.68
N CYS A 48 4.34 9.56 0.52
CA CYS A 48 5.48 9.34 1.40
C CYS A 48 5.44 10.37 2.55
N SER A 49 5.50 9.90 3.78
CA SER A 49 5.54 10.78 4.97
C SER A 49 6.91 11.42 5.23
N ASN A 50 7.94 11.10 4.44
CA ASN A 50 9.26 11.69 4.60
C ASN A 50 9.31 13.10 3.97
N GLN A 51 9.61 14.11 4.79
CA GLN A 51 9.67 15.53 4.44
C GLN A 51 10.75 15.86 3.40
N ASN A 52 11.78 15.01 3.25
CA ASN A 52 12.83 15.22 2.27
C ASN A 52 12.46 14.73 0.86
N CYS A 53 11.52 13.79 0.75
CA CYS A 53 11.12 13.18 -0.51
C CYS A 53 9.78 13.71 -0.99
N GLY A 54 8.77 13.75 -0.10
CA GLY A 54 7.46 14.31 -0.42
C GLY A 54 6.73 13.65 -1.59
N LEU A 55 7.09 12.42 -1.96
CA LEU A 55 6.52 11.70 -3.10
C LEU A 55 5.01 11.55 -2.93
N ARG A 56 4.27 12.00 -3.93
CA ARG A 56 2.83 11.78 -4.07
C ARG A 56 2.55 11.25 -5.46
N ALA A 57 1.78 10.17 -5.55
CA ALA A 57 1.36 9.61 -6.81
C ALA A 57 -0.10 9.21 -6.73
N THR A 58 -0.81 9.37 -7.83
CA THR A 58 -2.22 8.99 -7.95
C THR A 58 -2.34 7.95 -9.04
N LEU A 59 -2.82 6.77 -8.69
CA LEU A 59 -3.06 5.68 -9.63
C LEU A 59 -4.55 5.56 -9.91
N ARG A 60 -4.92 5.63 -11.19
CA ARG A 60 -6.30 5.40 -11.66
C ARG A 60 -6.48 3.96 -12.15
N GLY A 61 -7.72 3.48 -12.14
CA GLY A 61 -8.08 2.18 -12.71
C GLY A 61 -7.64 1.01 -11.83
N ILE A 62 -7.88 1.12 -10.53
CA ILE A 62 -7.58 0.07 -9.57
C ILE A 62 -8.85 -0.73 -9.27
N PRO A 63 -8.87 -2.06 -9.50
CA PRO A 63 -10.01 -2.88 -9.15
C PRO A 63 -10.30 -2.87 -7.65
N LYS A 64 -11.58 -2.92 -7.26
CA LYS A 64 -12.03 -2.90 -5.85
C LYS A 64 -11.52 -4.06 -4.99
N ILE A 65 -11.01 -5.11 -5.61
CA ILE A 65 -10.47 -6.31 -4.95
C ILE A 65 -9.04 -6.07 -4.45
N TYR A 66 -8.34 -5.06 -4.99
CA TYR A 66 -6.94 -4.81 -4.69
C TYR A 66 -6.77 -4.32 -3.25
N GLN A 67 -5.69 -4.80 -2.62
CA GLN A 67 -5.24 -4.36 -1.32
C GLN A 67 -4.07 -3.37 -1.47
N GLU A 68 -3.65 -2.74 -0.37
CA GLU A 68 -2.54 -1.78 -0.40
C GLU A 68 -1.25 -2.37 -0.99
N VAL A 69 -1.02 -3.66 -0.77
CA VAL A 69 0.14 -4.39 -1.32
C VAL A 69 0.10 -4.53 -2.85
N ASP A 70 -1.07 -4.77 -3.43
CA ASP A 70 -1.23 -4.91 -4.89
C ASP A 70 -1.00 -3.57 -5.58
N VAL A 71 -1.50 -2.49 -4.96
CA VAL A 71 -1.27 -1.11 -5.41
C VAL A 71 0.20 -0.74 -5.32
N TYR A 72 0.88 -1.14 -4.24
CA TYR A 72 2.31 -0.90 -4.10
C TYR A 72 3.13 -1.62 -5.18
N ALA A 73 2.81 -2.89 -5.49
CA ALA A 73 3.49 -3.62 -6.56
C ALA A 73 3.30 -2.94 -7.92
N LYS A 74 2.06 -2.54 -8.25
CA LYS A 74 1.74 -1.83 -9.50
C LYS A 74 2.39 -0.44 -9.57
N PHE A 75 2.54 0.21 -8.43
CA PHE A 75 3.24 1.48 -8.33
C PHE A 75 4.73 1.31 -8.63
N LEU A 76 5.40 0.31 -8.04
CA LEU A 76 6.82 0.06 -8.27
C LEU A 76 7.11 -0.22 -9.74
N ASP A 77 6.31 -1.10 -10.36
CA ASP A 77 6.42 -1.46 -11.77
C ASP A 77 6.33 -0.22 -12.69
N LYS A 78 5.29 0.60 -12.50
CA LYS A 78 5.12 1.86 -13.22
C LYS A 78 6.17 2.92 -12.90
N PHE A 79 6.68 2.93 -11.68
CA PHE A 79 7.74 3.83 -11.25
C PHE A 79 9.06 3.45 -11.94
N THR A 80 9.33 2.15 -12.09
CA THR A 80 10.50 1.67 -12.84
C THR A 80 10.35 1.86 -14.35
N GLU A 81 9.13 1.77 -14.89
CA GLU A 81 8.83 2.08 -16.30
C GLU A 81 8.82 3.60 -16.59
N GLY A 82 8.76 4.46 -15.58
CA GLY A 82 8.72 5.92 -15.74
C GLY A 82 7.38 6.46 -16.25
N THR A 83 6.33 5.63 -16.36
CA THR A 83 5.03 6.01 -16.97
C THR A 83 4.04 6.62 -15.96
N ILE A 84 4.51 7.15 -14.83
CA ILE A 84 3.65 7.54 -13.72
C ILE A 84 3.71 9.04 -13.41
N GLU A 85 2.54 9.62 -13.16
CA GLU A 85 2.40 10.99 -12.67
C GLU A 85 2.80 11.03 -11.18
N VAL A 86 4.09 11.26 -10.94
CA VAL A 86 4.65 11.51 -9.61
C VAL A 86 4.82 13.00 -9.39
N THR A 87 4.24 13.52 -8.32
CA THR A 87 4.50 14.86 -7.82
C THR A 87 5.48 14.78 -6.66
N TYR A 88 6.62 15.44 -6.80
CA TYR A 88 7.57 15.66 -5.71
C TYR A 88 7.41 17.08 -5.21
N SER A 89 7.17 17.26 -3.91
CA SER A 89 7.13 18.61 -3.31
C SER A 89 8.53 19.21 -3.08
N ARG A 90 9.56 18.77 -3.83
CA ARG A 90 10.90 19.36 -3.85
C ARG A 90 11.46 19.26 -5.27
N GLY A 91 11.70 20.43 -5.88
CA GLY A 91 11.91 20.60 -7.32
C GLY A 91 12.97 19.68 -7.94
N SER A 92 12.56 18.95 -8.96
CA SER A 92 13.23 18.77 -10.25
C SER A 92 12.29 17.88 -11.06
N GLU A 93 11.84 18.44 -12.19
CA GLU A 93 11.18 17.69 -13.26
C GLU A 93 12.05 16.48 -13.66
N TYR A 94 11.39 15.35 -13.94
CA TYR A 94 11.94 14.38 -14.86
C TYR A 94 10.85 14.15 -15.90
N GLU A 95 10.96 14.88 -17.00
CA GLU A 95 10.34 14.53 -18.27
C GLU A 95 10.81 13.12 -18.65
N VAL A 96 9.87 12.24 -19.00
CA VAL A 96 10.20 11.01 -19.71
C VAL A 96 9.69 11.18 -21.14
N GLU A 97 10.54 11.75 -21.98
CA GLU A 97 10.39 11.71 -23.44
C GLU A 97 11.01 10.41 -23.99
N GLY A 98 10.32 9.79 -24.95
CA GLY A 98 10.91 8.96 -26.00
C GLY A 98 10.57 7.48 -25.98
#